data_AF-A0A7L2E2B6-F1
#
_entry.id   AF-A0A7L2E2B6-F1
#
_cell.length_a   1.000
_cell.length_b   1.000
_cell.length_c   1.000
_cell.angle_alpha   90.00
_cell.angle_beta   90.00
_cell.angle_gamma   90.00
#
_symmetry.space_group_name_H-M   'P 1'
#
loop_
_entity.id
_entity.type
_entity.pdbx_description
1 polymer ?
#
loop_
_entity_poly.entity_id
_entity_poly.type
_entity_poly.pdbx_seq_one_letter_code
_entity_poly.pdbx_strand_id
1 'polypeptide(L)'
;NQCILIHLALLLHSYYAHSASLSTVPVSTTTSGTTPTESFTTTSGTTSSSFVTINATTTSTTLKTLSPGSTSTYGPTATSTAVTTTGSDSWWLCNCTKVICIEDNIVQVIPVICNPPPKPTCANGLSPVPVIDEDGCCWHWECDCYCTGWGDPHYMTFDGLYYSYQGNCTYVLVEEINKKVDNFGVYIDNYHCDARDVVSCPRTLIVRHETQEVRLTTAQPNTLQVEVTVNNQLVALPYKKFGVSIYESGINRVVEIPELKMNVTYNGLSFSIRMPYSLFGNNTQGQCGTCNNNTADDCMLPNGNIAENCETMADHWQVVDPSKPQCSPGLVPTGSPSTTPVQPCKESAICELLLGSVFKPCHAFVQPEKYYAACVFDSCVLPNLDLECSSLQIYAATCADQGACIDWRKHTNGVCSHECPSGKEYRACGPIKEMTCKSRGQNTTSTKQVEGCFCPNGTMLYDSGVDVCVKTCGCVGVDMIPREFGEKFTVDCQDCVCLEGEHGIVCKPHVCEQKKVTCDGEGFYEVTEVNPKDSCCPLFTCKCNTSLCTAKAPKCSPGFEVHSYIPSGQCCPVYQCVPKGVCVHQNAEFLVSS
;
A
#
# COMPACT_ATOMS: atom_id res chain seq x y z
N ASN A 1 24.21 -27.52 -36.60
CA ASN A 1 23.12 -28.51 -36.38
C ASN A 1 23.41 -29.53 -35.26
N GLN A 2 24.65 -29.96 -35.01
CA GLN A 2 24.96 -30.91 -33.91
C GLN A 2 25.08 -30.27 -32.51
N CYS A 3 25.57 -29.03 -32.37
CA CYS A 3 25.56 -28.32 -31.08
C CYS A 3 24.12 -28.13 -30.52
N ILE A 4 23.10 -28.02 -31.39
CA ILE A 4 21.67 -27.99 -31.00
C ILE A 4 21.22 -29.33 -30.40
N LEU A 5 21.68 -30.47 -30.95
CA LEU A 5 21.40 -31.80 -30.40
C LEU A 5 22.05 -32.00 -29.03
N ILE A 6 23.26 -31.47 -28.81
CA ILE A 6 23.94 -31.47 -27.51
C ILE A 6 23.17 -30.60 -26.51
N HIS A 7 22.76 -29.39 -26.91
CA HIS A 7 21.92 -28.50 -26.09
C HIS A 7 20.59 -29.16 -25.71
N LEU A 8 19.90 -29.81 -26.67
CA LEU A 8 18.66 -30.55 -26.42
C LEU A 8 18.87 -31.75 -25.50
N ALA A 9 19.96 -32.51 -25.69
CA ALA A 9 20.28 -33.66 -24.84
C ALA A 9 20.60 -33.26 -23.39
N LEU A 10 21.25 -32.11 -23.19
CA LEU A 10 21.54 -31.55 -21.86
C LEU A 10 20.27 -31.01 -21.19
N LEU A 11 19.40 -30.32 -21.93
CA LEU A 11 18.07 -29.91 -21.45
C LEU A 11 17.18 -31.10 -21.06
N LEU A 12 17.21 -32.17 -21.86
CA LEU A 12 16.50 -33.42 -21.55
C LEU A 12 17.05 -34.06 -20.27
N HIS A 13 18.38 -34.13 -20.10
CA HIS A 13 19.00 -34.67 -18.89
C HIS A 13 18.64 -33.86 -17.64
N SER A 14 18.65 -32.52 -17.70
CA SER A 14 18.25 -31.69 -16.55
C SER A 14 16.76 -31.83 -16.23
N TYR A 15 15.90 -31.98 -17.23
CA TYR A 15 14.46 -32.25 -17.04
C TYR A 15 14.19 -33.63 -16.39
N TYR A 16 14.93 -34.67 -16.78
CA TYR A 16 14.83 -36.01 -16.17
C TYR A 16 15.46 -36.07 -14.77
N ALA A 17 16.52 -35.30 -14.50
CA ALA A 17 17.13 -35.21 -13.18
C ALA A 17 16.22 -34.48 -12.17
N HIS A 18 15.46 -33.48 -12.61
CA HIS A 18 14.47 -32.80 -11.75
C HIS A 18 13.23 -33.66 -11.48
N SER A 19 12.74 -34.42 -12.48
CA SER A 19 11.57 -35.31 -12.29
C SER A 19 11.87 -36.53 -11.42
N ALA A 20 13.12 -37.00 -11.36
CA ALA A 20 13.55 -38.07 -10.45
C ALA A 20 13.60 -37.65 -8.97
N SER A 21 13.55 -36.35 -8.65
CA SER A 21 13.51 -35.83 -7.26
C SER A 21 12.08 -35.78 -6.66
N LEU A 22 11.06 -36.00 -7.49
CA LEU A 22 9.65 -36.06 -7.11
C LEU A 22 9.17 -37.53 -7.17
N SER A 23 9.68 -38.36 -6.28
CA SER A 23 9.04 -39.66 -5.99
C SER A 23 8.88 -39.84 -4.48
N THR A 24 7.65 -40.19 -4.14
CA THR A 24 7.05 -40.28 -2.81
C THR A 24 7.72 -41.33 -1.94
N VAL A 25 8.25 -40.91 -0.79
CA VAL A 25 8.61 -41.81 0.31
C VAL A 25 7.41 -41.89 1.27
N PRO A 26 6.87 -43.08 1.57
CA PRO A 26 5.81 -43.22 2.55
C PRO A 26 6.38 -43.09 3.97
N VAL A 27 5.88 -42.11 4.72
CA VAL A 27 6.24 -41.87 6.13
C VAL A 27 5.55 -42.92 7.01
N SER A 28 6.36 -43.74 7.68
CA SER A 28 5.92 -44.58 8.81
C SER A 28 6.19 -43.85 10.11
N THR A 29 5.15 -43.73 10.94
CA THR A 29 5.17 -43.13 12.28
C THR A 29 5.81 -44.08 13.29
N THR A 30 6.79 -43.58 14.06
CA THR A 30 7.05 -44.05 15.43
C THR A 30 7.74 -42.95 16.25
N THR A 31 7.39 -42.94 17.53
CA THR A 31 7.57 -41.91 18.56
C THR A 31 8.88 -42.00 19.36
N SER A 32 9.27 -40.85 19.94
CA SER A 32 9.97 -40.63 21.23
C SER A 32 11.51 -40.58 21.26
N GLY A 33 12.04 -39.51 21.84
CA GLY A 33 13.42 -39.44 22.37
C GLY A 33 13.99 -38.02 22.51
N THR A 34 14.27 -37.61 23.74
CA THR A 34 14.76 -36.30 24.25
C THR A 34 16.21 -35.91 23.88
N THR A 35 16.43 -34.58 23.76
CA THR A 35 17.60 -33.65 23.98
C THR A 35 18.97 -34.22 24.45
N PRO A 36 20.15 -33.53 24.29
CA PRO A 36 20.37 -32.10 24.02
C PRO A 36 21.54 -31.66 23.09
N THR A 37 21.49 -30.36 22.78
CA THR A 37 22.52 -29.35 22.42
C THR A 37 23.99 -29.76 22.25
N GLU A 38 24.59 -29.43 21.10
CA GLU A 38 25.97 -28.89 21.05
C GLU A 38 26.25 -28.07 19.78
N SER A 39 27.00 -26.98 19.98
CA SER A 39 27.42 -25.95 19.04
C SER A 39 28.63 -26.39 18.21
N PHE A 40 28.65 -26.06 16.90
CA PHE A 40 29.85 -26.23 16.07
C PHE A 40 30.31 -24.92 15.42
N THR A 41 31.54 -24.56 15.77
CA THR A 41 32.42 -23.57 15.15
C THR A 41 32.96 -24.13 13.83
N THR A 42 32.93 -23.34 12.75
CA THR A 42 33.51 -23.74 11.45
C THR A 42 34.86 -23.07 11.20
N THR A 43 35.88 -23.90 11.12
CA THR A 43 37.24 -23.60 10.64
C THR A 43 37.29 -23.68 9.11
N SER A 44 37.97 -22.72 8.48
CA SER A 44 38.19 -22.66 7.03
C SER A 44 39.09 -23.80 6.54
N GLY A 45 38.63 -24.54 5.53
CA GLY A 45 39.41 -25.53 4.79
C GLY A 45 39.41 -25.21 3.29
N THR A 46 40.60 -25.06 2.72
CA THR A 46 40.88 -24.88 1.30
C THR A 46 40.88 -26.24 0.58
N THR A 47 40.08 -26.40 -0.48
CA THR A 47 40.13 -27.55 -1.39
C THR A 47 40.66 -27.14 -2.77
N SER A 48 41.73 -27.79 -3.19
CA SER A 48 42.32 -27.76 -4.53
C SER A 48 41.49 -28.60 -5.50
N SER A 49 41.15 -28.06 -6.67
CA SER A 49 40.48 -28.79 -7.75
C SER A 49 41.49 -29.24 -8.81
N SER A 50 41.47 -30.54 -9.08
CA SER A 50 42.23 -31.23 -10.13
C SER A 50 41.43 -31.28 -11.43
N PHE A 51 42.04 -30.87 -12.54
CA PHE A 51 41.50 -31.01 -13.89
C PHE A 51 41.62 -32.46 -14.38
N VAL A 52 40.58 -32.99 -15.05
CA VAL A 52 40.64 -34.27 -15.78
C VAL A 52 40.54 -33.97 -17.28
N THR A 53 41.52 -34.45 -18.03
CA THR A 53 41.56 -34.42 -19.49
C THR A 53 41.50 -35.85 -20.01
N ILE A 54 40.62 -36.15 -20.96
CA ILE A 54 40.55 -37.46 -21.64
C ILE A 54 40.94 -37.25 -23.10
N ASN A 55 42.07 -37.84 -23.54
CA ASN A 55 42.49 -37.87 -24.94
C ASN A 55 42.68 -39.32 -25.42
N ALA A 56 42.21 -39.61 -26.64
CA ALA A 56 42.40 -40.87 -27.36
C ALA A 56 43.62 -40.81 -28.31
N THR A 57 44.19 -41.98 -28.58
CA THR A 57 45.58 -42.24 -29.01
C THR A 57 45.84 -42.21 -30.52
N THR A 58 46.94 -41.51 -30.89
CA THR A 58 47.99 -41.72 -31.92
C THR A 58 47.70 -42.21 -33.36
N THR A 59 48.28 -41.48 -34.34
CA THR A 59 49.26 -42.05 -35.31
C THR A 59 50.20 -40.96 -35.87
N SER A 60 51.38 -41.40 -36.28
CA SER A 60 52.66 -40.68 -36.43
C SER A 60 52.94 -40.11 -37.82
N THR A 61 53.66 -38.97 -37.91
CA THR A 61 54.76 -38.80 -38.89
C THR A 61 55.71 -37.62 -38.55
N THR A 62 56.97 -37.99 -38.27
CA THR A 62 58.26 -37.33 -38.56
C THR A 62 58.41 -35.79 -38.53
N LEU A 63 59.19 -35.32 -37.55
CA LEU A 63 59.93 -34.05 -37.55
C LEU A 63 61.37 -34.26 -38.05
N LYS A 64 61.88 -33.32 -38.87
CA LYS A 64 63.31 -33.09 -39.10
C LYS A 64 63.75 -31.83 -38.36
N THR A 65 64.85 -31.99 -37.63
CA THR A 65 65.60 -31.06 -36.79
C THR A 65 66.53 -30.16 -37.60
N LEU A 66 66.75 -28.93 -37.11
CA LEU A 66 68.03 -28.19 -37.18
C LEU A 66 68.10 -27.20 -35.99
N SER A 67 69.30 -27.01 -35.47
CA SER A 67 69.67 -26.46 -34.16
C SER A 67 70.61 -25.24 -34.34
N PRO A 68 71.31 -24.69 -33.33
CA PRO A 68 70.89 -23.60 -32.42
C PRO A 68 71.76 -22.32 -32.52
N GLY A 69 71.30 -21.19 -31.96
CA GLY A 69 72.09 -19.95 -31.93
C GLY A 69 71.59 -18.86 -30.96
N SER A 70 72.02 -18.97 -29.70
CA SER A 70 72.46 -17.92 -28.74
C SER A 70 71.68 -16.59 -28.50
N THR A 71 71.32 -16.43 -27.21
CA THR A 71 71.42 -15.24 -26.31
C THR A 71 70.46 -14.03 -26.39
N SER A 72 69.54 -14.06 -25.41
CA SER A 72 69.23 -13.08 -24.35
C SER A 72 68.53 -11.74 -24.62
N THR A 73 67.37 -11.65 -23.96
CA THR A 73 66.75 -10.52 -23.23
C THR A 73 66.18 -9.35 -24.02
N TYR A 74 64.83 -9.31 -24.12
CA TYR A 74 63.94 -8.19 -23.73
C TYR A 74 62.49 -8.74 -23.62
N GLY A 75 61.71 -8.26 -22.64
CA GLY A 75 60.44 -8.85 -22.17
C GLY A 75 59.26 -8.82 -23.17
N PRO A 76 58.21 -9.64 -22.96
CA PRO A 76 57.11 -9.71 -23.90
C PRO A 76 56.07 -8.62 -23.64
N THR A 77 55.94 -7.74 -24.63
CA THR A 77 54.73 -6.96 -24.92
C THR A 77 53.59 -7.94 -25.22
N ALA A 78 52.54 -7.94 -24.40
CA ALA A 78 51.34 -8.74 -24.65
C ALA A 78 50.47 -8.03 -25.70
N THR A 79 50.65 -8.41 -26.96
CA THR A 79 49.69 -8.08 -28.03
C THR A 79 48.53 -9.08 -27.94
N SER A 80 47.45 -8.69 -27.28
CA SER A 80 46.17 -9.41 -27.36
C SER A 80 45.63 -9.22 -28.78
N THR A 81 45.78 -10.25 -29.61
CA THR A 81 45.11 -10.29 -30.90
C THR A 81 43.71 -10.81 -30.61
N ALA A 82 42.73 -9.90 -30.63
CA ALA A 82 41.32 -10.25 -30.60
C ALA A 82 41.02 -11.08 -31.85
N VAL A 83 40.84 -12.39 -31.66
CA VAL A 83 40.21 -13.24 -32.66
C VAL A 83 38.71 -13.05 -32.49
N THR A 84 38.13 -12.20 -33.33
CA THR A 84 36.69 -12.13 -33.57
C THR A 84 36.28 -13.37 -34.35
N THR A 85 36.00 -14.47 -33.66
CA THR A 85 35.19 -15.57 -34.22
C THR A 85 33.73 -15.18 -34.12
N THR A 86 33.22 -14.67 -35.23
CA THR A 86 31.79 -14.54 -35.52
C THR A 86 31.14 -15.93 -35.48
N GLY A 87 30.27 -16.17 -34.49
CA GLY A 87 29.27 -17.24 -34.55
C GLY A 87 29.46 -18.48 -33.66
N SER A 88 30.05 -18.39 -32.47
CA SER A 88 29.97 -19.48 -31.49
C SER A 88 28.65 -19.41 -30.71
N ASP A 89 27.72 -20.32 -30.96
CA ASP A 89 26.52 -20.47 -30.13
C ASP A 89 26.96 -20.73 -28.67
N SER A 90 26.44 -19.93 -27.73
CA SER A 90 26.72 -20.09 -26.30
C SER A 90 25.43 -20.18 -25.50
N TRP A 91 25.39 -21.05 -24.49
CA TRP A 91 24.21 -21.27 -23.65
C TRP A 91 24.59 -21.55 -22.20
N TRP A 92 23.62 -21.45 -21.30
CA TRP A 92 23.79 -21.69 -19.85
C TRP A 92 23.32 -23.09 -19.46
N LEU A 93 24.09 -23.76 -18.61
CA LEU A 93 23.88 -25.17 -18.25
C LEU A 93 23.38 -25.37 -16.80
N CYS A 94 23.14 -24.27 -16.06
CA CYS A 94 22.88 -24.14 -14.61
C CYS A 94 24.14 -23.88 -13.76
N ASN A 95 23.97 -23.42 -12.50
CA ASN A 95 25.04 -23.08 -11.55
C ASN A 95 26.14 -22.19 -12.15
N CYS A 96 25.77 -21.04 -12.74
CA CYS A 96 26.75 -20.08 -13.24
C CYS A 96 27.76 -20.66 -14.24
N THR A 97 27.37 -21.68 -15.01
CA THR A 97 28.27 -22.35 -15.95
C THR A 97 27.84 -22.06 -17.38
N LYS A 98 28.71 -21.36 -18.11
CA LYS A 98 28.50 -21.00 -19.52
C LYS A 98 29.17 -22.03 -20.43
N VAL A 99 28.48 -22.43 -21.48
CA VAL A 99 29.02 -23.30 -22.51
C VAL A 99 29.15 -22.55 -23.82
N ILE A 100 30.31 -22.68 -24.45
CA ILE A 100 30.63 -22.05 -25.73
C ILE A 100 30.93 -23.15 -26.75
N CYS A 101 30.21 -23.19 -27.87
CA CYS A 101 30.49 -24.09 -28.99
C CYS A 101 31.65 -23.49 -29.79
N ILE A 102 32.86 -24.05 -29.65
CA ILE A 102 34.06 -23.55 -30.34
C ILE A 102 34.10 -24.07 -31.78
N GLU A 103 33.78 -25.36 -31.98
CA GLU A 103 33.73 -26.05 -33.28
C GLU A 103 32.64 -27.14 -33.27
N ASP A 104 32.27 -27.69 -34.43
CA ASP A 104 31.31 -28.80 -34.56
C ASP A 104 31.73 -30.00 -33.66
N ASN A 105 31.08 -30.12 -32.49
CA ASN A 105 31.26 -31.12 -31.42
C ASN A 105 32.25 -30.79 -30.28
N ILE A 106 32.88 -29.62 -30.24
CA ILE A 106 33.70 -29.20 -29.10
C ILE A 106 33.00 -28.09 -28.34
N VAL A 107 32.56 -28.41 -27.13
CA VAL A 107 31.98 -27.47 -26.18
C VAL A 107 32.98 -27.14 -25.09
N GLN A 108 33.19 -25.84 -24.84
CA GLN A 108 33.98 -25.37 -23.71
C GLN A 108 33.03 -25.02 -22.57
N VAL A 109 33.22 -25.65 -21.41
CA VAL A 109 32.45 -25.41 -20.19
C VAL A 109 33.26 -24.46 -19.31
N ILE A 110 32.74 -23.28 -19.05
CA ILE A 110 33.41 -22.23 -18.30
C ILE A 110 32.57 -21.91 -17.04
N PRO A 111 33.06 -22.22 -15.83
CA PRO A 111 32.44 -21.73 -14.61
C PRO A 111 32.67 -20.22 -14.51
N VAL A 112 31.59 -19.47 -14.31
CA VAL A 112 31.63 -18.02 -14.09
C VAL A 112 31.93 -17.76 -12.62
N ILE A 113 33.00 -17.02 -12.36
CA ILE A 113 33.41 -16.61 -11.01
C ILE A 113 33.00 -15.16 -10.82
N CYS A 114 32.06 -14.92 -9.91
CA CYS A 114 31.57 -13.58 -9.61
C CYS A 114 32.49 -12.90 -8.59
N ASN A 115 33.10 -11.78 -9.00
CA ASN A 115 33.86 -10.90 -8.12
C ASN A 115 33.15 -9.54 -8.08
N PRO A 116 32.19 -9.34 -7.15
CA PRO A 116 31.44 -8.09 -7.08
C PRO A 116 32.40 -6.93 -6.78
N PRO A 117 32.21 -5.75 -7.41
CA PRO A 117 33.03 -4.58 -7.15
C PRO A 117 32.91 -4.12 -5.69
N PRO A 118 33.88 -3.33 -5.18
CA PRO A 118 33.75 -2.72 -3.86
C PRO A 118 32.46 -1.87 -3.79
N LYS A 119 31.80 -1.87 -2.62
CA LYS A 119 30.56 -1.13 -2.39
C LYS A 119 30.80 0.38 -2.65
N PRO A 120 30.09 1.01 -3.60
CA PRO A 120 30.28 2.42 -3.92
C PRO A 120 29.69 3.31 -2.83
N THR A 121 30.04 4.60 -2.87
CA THR A 121 29.37 5.65 -2.09
C THR A 121 28.35 6.33 -2.99
N CYS A 122 27.09 6.31 -2.60
CA CYS A 122 26.03 7.00 -3.33
C CYS A 122 26.01 8.49 -2.96
N ALA A 123 25.78 9.36 -3.94
CA ALA A 123 25.67 10.81 -3.78
C ALA A 123 24.53 11.18 -2.81
N ASN A 124 23.43 10.42 -2.84
CA ASN A 124 22.31 10.59 -1.93
C ASN A 124 22.59 10.10 -0.49
N GLY A 125 23.77 9.52 -0.24
CA GLY A 125 24.20 9.03 1.08
C GLY A 125 23.56 7.71 1.51
N LEU A 126 22.63 7.15 0.75
CA LEU A 126 21.98 5.88 1.06
C LEU A 126 22.90 4.68 0.76
N SER A 127 22.60 3.53 1.35
CA SER A 127 23.32 2.30 1.03
C SER A 127 23.01 1.81 -0.40
N PRO A 128 24.04 1.53 -1.21
CA PRO A 128 23.89 0.79 -2.46
C PRO A 128 23.15 -0.53 -2.27
N VAL A 129 22.41 -0.95 -3.31
CA VAL A 129 21.68 -2.21 -3.35
C VAL A 129 22.39 -3.23 -4.24
N PRO A 130 22.32 -4.53 -3.90
CA PRO A 130 22.84 -5.58 -4.77
C PRO A 130 21.85 -5.84 -5.91
N VAL A 131 22.33 -5.83 -7.16
CA VAL A 131 21.55 -6.09 -8.37
C VAL A 131 22.15 -7.29 -9.09
N ILE A 132 21.29 -8.26 -9.41
CA ILE A 132 21.68 -9.46 -10.17
C ILE A 132 21.86 -9.06 -11.63
N ASP A 133 22.97 -9.49 -12.23
CA ASP A 133 23.29 -9.24 -13.63
C ASP A 133 22.29 -9.92 -14.57
N GLU A 134 22.21 -9.47 -15.83
CA GLU A 134 21.26 -10.03 -16.82
C GLU A 134 21.41 -11.53 -17.04
N ASP A 135 22.60 -12.08 -16.78
CA ASP A 135 22.86 -13.51 -16.89
C ASP A 135 22.28 -14.35 -15.74
N GLY A 136 21.74 -13.70 -14.69
CA GLY A 136 21.17 -14.36 -13.52
C GLY A 136 22.19 -15.07 -12.63
N CYS A 137 23.49 -14.85 -12.86
CA CYS A 137 24.57 -15.54 -12.20
C CYS A 137 25.33 -14.64 -11.22
N CYS A 138 25.81 -13.50 -11.72
CA CYS A 138 26.59 -12.56 -10.92
C CYS A 138 25.74 -11.39 -10.42
N TRP A 139 26.36 -10.55 -9.58
CA TRP A 139 25.71 -9.38 -9.03
C TRP A 139 26.72 -8.25 -8.84
N HIS A 140 26.23 -7.02 -8.87
CA HIS A 140 27.00 -5.82 -8.59
C HIS A 140 26.21 -4.85 -7.70
N TRP A 141 26.87 -3.76 -7.28
CA TRP A 141 26.23 -2.72 -6.47
C TRP A 141 25.72 -1.59 -7.36
N GLU A 142 24.47 -1.19 -7.17
CA GLU A 142 23.90 0.02 -7.77
C GLU A 142 23.45 1.01 -6.69
N CYS A 143 23.54 2.29 -7.01
CA CYS A 143 22.88 3.35 -6.23
C CYS A 143 21.47 3.53 -6.78
N ASP A 144 20.47 3.04 -6.04
CA ASP A 144 19.07 3.22 -6.42
C ASP A 144 18.69 4.70 -6.49
N CYS A 145 17.79 5.04 -7.42
CA CYS A 145 17.19 6.35 -7.52
C CYS A 145 16.12 6.49 -6.43
N TYR A 146 16.31 7.38 -5.45
CA TYR A 146 15.32 7.65 -4.41
C TYR A 146 15.06 9.15 -4.25
N CYS A 147 13.90 9.61 -4.71
CA CYS A 147 13.45 10.99 -4.59
C CYS A 147 12.36 11.09 -3.53
N THR A 148 12.37 12.16 -2.73
CA THR A 148 11.35 12.40 -1.70
C THR A 148 10.92 13.85 -1.69
N GLY A 149 9.68 14.11 -1.34
CA GLY A 149 9.22 15.45 -0.97
C GLY A 149 8.31 15.38 0.25
N TRP A 150 8.37 16.41 1.09
CA TRP A 150 7.57 16.49 2.33
C TRP A 150 7.31 17.94 2.70
N GLY A 151 6.19 18.20 3.37
CA GLY A 151 5.82 19.55 3.82
C GLY A 151 5.54 20.55 2.70
N ASP A 152 5.91 20.25 1.44
CA ASP A 152 5.95 21.14 0.27
C ASP A 152 6.24 22.59 0.66
N PRO A 153 7.49 22.84 1.03
CA PRO A 153 8.33 23.06 -0.14
C PRO A 153 9.55 22.16 -0.23
N HIS A 154 9.74 21.13 0.61
CA HIS A 154 11.00 20.41 0.68
C HIS A 154 11.10 19.25 -0.31
N TYR A 155 12.19 19.23 -1.10
CA TYR A 155 12.49 18.17 -2.06
C TYR A 155 13.90 17.63 -1.84
N MET A 156 14.07 16.34 -2.10
CA MET A 156 15.35 15.65 -2.22
C MET A 156 15.36 14.90 -3.55
N THR A 157 16.28 15.25 -4.45
CA THR A 157 16.44 14.61 -5.77
C THR A 157 16.95 13.18 -5.63
N PHE A 158 16.97 12.42 -6.75
CA PHE A 158 17.47 11.04 -6.76
C PHE A 158 18.90 10.91 -6.26
N ASP A 159 19.73 11.91 -6.53
CA ASP A 159 21.14 11.97 -6.15
C ASP A 159 21.39 12.73 -4.85
N GLY A 160 20.33 13.20 -4.19
CA GLY A 160 20.37 13.76 -2.85
C GLY A 160 20.61 15.25 -2.78
N LEU A 161 20.40 16.01 -3.84
CA LEU A 161 20.34 17.47 -3.77
C LEU A 161 19.06 17.88 -3.05
N TYR A 162 19.21 18.72 -2.01
CA TYR A 162 18.09 19.27 -1.26
C TYR A 162 17.84 20.71 -1.70
N TYR A 163 16.57 21.03 -1.94
CA TYR A 163 16.13 22.38 -2.26
C TYR A 163 14.69 22.59 -1.78
N SER A 164 14.25 23.85 -1.74
CA SER A 164 12.89 24.21 -1.34
C SER A 164 12.16 24.99 -2.42
N TYR A 165 10.97 24.55 -2.84
CA TYR A 165 10.20 25.23 -3.87
C TYR A 165 8.71 25.38 -3.50
N GLN A 166 8.15 26.59 -3.62
CA GLN A 166 6.79 26.95 -3.19
C GLN A 166 5.87 27.24 -4.39
N GLY A 167 5.66 26.22 -5.22
CA GLY A 167 4.78 26.32 -6.38
C GLY A 167 3.35 25.90 -6.10
N ASN A 168 2.33 26.50 -6.75
CA ASN A 168 0.91 26.14 -6.60
C ASN A 168 0.28 25.49 -7.84
N CYS A 169 1.11 25.11 -8.80
CA CYS A 169 0.71 24.45 -10.04
C CYS A 169 0.83 22.94 -9.94
N THR A 170 0.57 22.25 -11.05
CA THR A 170 1.01 20.87 -11.22
C THR A 170 2.41 20.86 -11.81
N TYR A 171 3.29 20.02 -11.29
CA TYR A 171 4.70 19.95 -11.70
C TYR A 171 5.13 18.54 -12.05
N VAL A 172 6.07 18.43 -12.98
CA VAL A 172 6.75 17.17 -13.31
C VAL A 172 7.76 16.84 -12.22
N LEU A 173 7.54 15.75 -11.48
CA LEU A 173 8.54 15.20 -10.56
C LEU A 173 9.55 14.36 -11.34
N VAL A 174 9.07 13.43 -12.16
CA VAL A 174 9.93 12.65 -13.04
C VAL A 174 9.22 12.21 -14.32
N GLU A 175 9.91 12.38 -15.44
CA GLU A 175 9.63 11.76 -16.74
C GLU A 175 10.91 11.13 -17.31
N GLU A 176 10.78 10.31 -18.35
CA GLU A 176 11.93 9.81 -19.09
C GLU A 176 12.46 10.84 -20.08
N ILE A 177 13.78 11.02 -20.14
CA ILE A 177 14.46 11.80 -21.19
C ILE A 177 14.22 11.12 -22.54
N ASN A 178 14.59 9.84 -22.64
CA ASN A 178 14.30 8.99 -23.78
C ASN A 178 13.11 8.10 -23.40
N LYS A 179 11.93 8.44 -23.94
CA LYS A 179 10.67 7.73 -23.65
C LYS A 179 10.76 6.28 -24.13
N LYS A 180 10.85 5.35 -23.19
CA LYS A 180 10.82 3.90 -23.42
C LYS A 180 9.46 3.32 -23.03
N VAL A 181 8.83 3.89 -22.00
CA VAL A 181 7.52 3.49 -21.50
C VAL A 181 6.46 4.48 -21.99
N ASP A 182 5.36 3.95 -22.52
CA ASP A 182 4.27 4.81 -22.99
C ASP A 182 3.59 5.54 -21.83
N ASN A 183 3.36 6.84 -22.03
CA ASN A 183 2.70 7.73 -21.06
C ASN A 183 3.19 7.57 -19.61
N PHE A 184 4.50 7.42 -19.41
CA PHE A 184 5.11 7.33 -18.09
C PHE A 184 5.45 8.70 -17.50
N GLY A 185 5.11 8.89 -16.22
CA GLY A 185 5.57 10.04 -15.45
C GLY A 185 4.95 10.11 -14.05
N VAL A 186 5.63 10.80 -13.15
CA VAL A 186 5.11 11.15 -11.81
C VAL A 186 5.03 12.66 -11.69
N TYR A 187 3.90 13.15 -11.20
CA TYR A 187 3.59 14.58 -11.10
C TYR A 187 3.03 14.89 -9.72
N ILE A 188 3.21 16.12 -9.28
CA ILE A 188 2.61 16.63 -8.04
C ILE A 188 1.74 17.84 -8.36
N ASP A 189 0.49 17.81 -7.91
CA ASP A 189 -0.40 18.95 -7.90
C ASP A 189 -0.38 19.64 -6.54
N ASN A 190 0.04 20.90 -6.50
CA ASN A 190 0.17 21.68 -5.28
C ASN A 190 -0.94 22.75 -5.17
N TYR A 191 -1.14 23.30 -3.98
CA TYR A 191 -2.02 24.44 -3.75
C TYR A 191 -1.50 25.27 -2.58
N HIS A 192 -1.88 26.55 -2.48
CA HIS A 192 -1.58 27.32 -1.28
C HIS A 192 -2.49 26.91 -0.12
N CYS A 193 -1.89 26.50 0.99
CA CYS A 193 -2.61 26.00 2.16
C CYS A 193 -2.63 26.98 3.34
N ASP A 194 -1.94 28.11 3.24
CA ASP A 194 -1.99 29.18 4.21
C ASP A 194 -2.76 30.40 3.68
N ALA A 195 -3.34 31.18 4.61
CA ALA A 195 -4.15 32.34 4.25
C ALA A 195 -3.36 33.51 3.63
N ARG A 196 -2.02 33.43 3.60
CA ARG A 196 -1.16 34.47 3.02
C ARG A 196 -0.58 34.05 1.67
N ASP A 197 -0.92 32.86 1.18
CA ASP A 197 -0.40 32.26 -0.05
C ASP A 197 1.15 32.19 -0.08
N VAL A 198 1.77 31.93 1.08
CA VAL A 198 3.23 31.82 1.26
C VAL A 198 3.68 30.37 1.32
N VAL A 199 2.79 29.41 1.59
CA VAL A 199 3.13 28.00 1.75
C VAL A 199 2.29 27.16 0.80
N SER A 200 2.98 26.35 0.01
CA SER A 200 2.35 25.32 -0.80
C SER A 200 2.13 24.06 0.02
N CYS A 201 1.12 23.29 -0.31
CA CYS A 201 0.93 21.96 0.22
C CYS A 201 0.65 21.01 -0.94
N PRO A 202 1.06 19.73 -0.82
CA PRO A 202 0.73 18.73 -1.82
C PRO A 202 -0.78 18.44 -1.75
N ARG A 203 -1.44 18.50 -2.90
CA ARG A 203 -2.85 18.13 -3.04
C ARG A 203 -3.00 16.72 -3.57
N THR A 204 -2.32 16.44 -4.68
CA THR A 204 -2.49 15.18 -5.42
C THR A 204 -1.16 14.72 -5.97
N LEU A 205 -0.75 13.49 -5.64
CA LEU A 205 0.32 12.81 -6.36
C LEU A 205 -0.28 12.02 -7.52
N ILE A 206 0.25 12.22 -8.73
CA ILE A 206 -0.28 11.65 -9.96
C ILE A 206 0.79 10.73 -10.57
N VAL A 207 0.46 9.47 -10.78
CA VAL A 207 1.32 8.48 -11.43
C VAL A 207 0.66 8.06 -12.73
N ARG A 208 1.35 8.27 -13.85
CA ARG A 208 0.90 7.82 -15.18
C ARG A 208 1.73 6.64 -15.64
N HIS A 209 1.05 5.65 -16.20
CA HIS A 209 1.65 4.46 -16.78
C HIS A 209 0.72 3.87 -17.85
N GLU A 210 1.16 3.90 -19.11
CA GLU A 210 0.37 3.46 -20.25
C GLU A 210 -1.05 4.08 -20.25
N THR A 211 -2.08 3.25 -20.04
CA THR A 211 -3.49 3.64 -20.05
C THR A 211 -4.04 4.04 -18.67
N GLN A 212 -3.20 4.03 -17.63
CA GLN A 212 -3.60 4.28 -16.25
C GLN A 212 -3.06 5.64 -15.78
N GLU A 213 -3.96 6.53 -15.37
CA GLU A 213 -3.64 7.68 -14.54
C GLU A 213 -4.14 7.41 -13.11
N VAL A 214 -3.22 7.17 -12.19
CA VAL A 214 -3.50 7.02 -10.76
C VAL A 214 -3.34 8.37 -10.09
N ARG A 215 -4.34 8.79 -9.32
CA ARG A 215 -4.30 10.02 -8.53
C ARG A 215 -4.51 9.68 -7.06
N LEU A 216 -3.53 10.05 -6.23
CA LEU A 216 -3.56 9.92 -4.77
C LEU A 216 -3.83 11.31 -4.21
N THR A 217 -5.08 11.60 -3.86
CA THR A 217 -5.54 12.93 -3.46
C THR A 217 -5.69 13.02 -1.96
N THR A 218 -5.11 14.02 -1.32
CA THR A 218 -5.34 14.32 0.09
C THR A 218 -6.81 14.74 0.28
N ALA A 219 -7.57 13.97 1.05
CA ALA A 219 -9.01 14.17 1.22
C ALA A 219 -9.33 15.45 2.01
N GLN A 220 -8.50 15.76 3.00
CA GLN A 220 -8.61 16.96 3.83
C GLN A 220 -7.21 17.56 4.08
N PRO A 221 -7.05 18.89 4.02
CA PRO A 221 -5.78 19.56 4.32
C PRO A 221 -5.16 19.09 5.65
N ASN A 222 -3.85 18.89 5.67
CA ASN A 222 -3.07 18.49 6.86
C ASN A 222 -3.52 17.17 7.51
N THR A 223 -4.14 16.27 6.74
CA THR A 223 -4.47 14.92 7.19
C THR A 223 -3.70 13.86 6.40
N LEU A 224 -3.55 12.67 6.99
CA LEU A 224 -3.01 11.51 6.28
C LEU A 224 -4.08 10.73 5.50
N GLN A 225 -5.28 11.30 5.32
CA GLN A 225 -6.37 10.66 4.61
C GLN A 225 -6.20 10.88 3.11
N VAL A 226 -5.97 9.79 2.37
CA VAL A 226 -5.70 9.82 0.94
C VAL A 226 -6.74 8.98 0.21
N GLU A 227 -7.46 9.63 -0.71
CA GLU A 227 -8.37 8.98 -1.65
C GLU A 227 -7.61 8.58 -2.92
N VAL A 228 -7.98 7.43 -3.49
CA VAL A 228 -7.36 6.90 -4.69
C VAL A 228 -8.37 6.87 -5.82
N THR A 229 -8.04 7.55 -6.93
CA THR A 229 -8.76 7.41 -8.18
C THR A 229 -7.87 6.87 -9.27
N VAL A 230 -8.44 6.07 -10.18
CA VAL A 230 -7.77 5.57 -11.38
C VAL A 230 -8.62 5.98 -12.57
N ASN A 231 -8.05 6.73 -13.52
CA ASN A 231 -8.77 7.29 -14.67
C ASN A 231 -10.06 8.02 -14.25
N ASN A 232 -9.94 8.86 -13.21
CA ASN A 232 -11.03 9.64 -12.60
C ASN A 232 -12.17 8.81 -11.96
N GLN A 233 -11.96 7.52 -11.70
CA GLN A 233 -12.90 6.67 -10.97
C GLN A 233 -12.35 6.33 -9.59
N LEU A 234 -13.16 6.48 -8.54
CA LEU A 234 -12.82 6.04 -7.19
C LEU A 234 -12.66 4.51 -7.18
N VAL A 235 -11.58 4.02 -6.57
CA VAL A 235 -11.30 2.59 -6.46
C VAL A 235 -11.12 2.16 -5.01
N ALA A 236 -11.55 0.94 -4.70
CA ALA A 236 -11.22 0.28 -3.44
C ALA A 236 -9.83 -0.34 -3.52
N LEU A 237 -9.14 -0.40 -2.37
CA LEU A 237 -7.82 -1.02 -2.26
C LEU A 237 -7.91 -2.42 -1.63
N PRO A 238 -7.02 -3.35 -2.01
CA PRO A 238 -6.00 -3.21 -3.05
C PRO A 238 -6.60 -3.22 -4.47
N TYR A 239 -6.02 -2.44 -5.38
CA TYR A 239 -6.37 -2.38 -6.80
C TYR A 239 -5.23 -2.98 -7.63
N LYS A 240 -5.52 -3.88 -8.57
CA LYS A 240 -4.50 -4.43 -9.49
C LYS A 240 -5.05 -4.61 -10.90
N LYS A 241 -4.55 -3.82 -11.85
CA LYS A 241 -4.99 -3.88 -13.26
C LYS A 241 -3.98 -3.19 -14.18
N PHE A 242 -3.79 -3.74 -15.38
CA PHE A 242 -2.93 -3.16 -16.44
C PHE A 242 -1.53 -2.78 -15.92
N GLY A 243 -0.80 -3.74 -15.36
CA GLY A 243 0.57 -3.53 -14.87
C GLY A 243 0.69 -2.73 -13.56
N VAL A 244 -0.37 -2.07 -13.09
CA VAL A 244 -0.35 -1.23 -11.88
C VAL A 244 -0.98 -1.96 -10.70
N SER A 245 -0.33 -1.89 -9.54
CA SER A 245 -0.82 -2.38 -8.25
C SER A 245 -0.85 -1.24 -7.24
N ILE A 246 -1.99 -1.02 -6.59
CA ILE A 246 -2.20 0.05 -5.61
C ILE A 246 -2.68 -0.58 -4.31
N TYR A 247 -2.05 -0.25 -3.18
CA TYR A 247 -2.40 -0.82 -1.88
C TYR A 247 -1.99 0.10 -0.73
N GLU A 248 -2.47 -0.22 0.46
CA GLU A 248 -2.07 0.45 1.70
C GLU A 248 -0.88 -0.28 2.33
N SER A 249 0.11 0.49 2.78
CA SER A 249 1.28 -0.03 3.51
C SER A 249 1.61 0.93 4.65
N GLY A 250 1.21 0.55 5.86
CA GLY A 250 1.26 1.43 7.02
C GLY A 250 0.39 2.68 6.79
N ILE A 251 0.95 3.86 7.05
CA ILE A 251 0.26 5.15 6.79
C ILE A 251 0.26 5.57 5.31
N ASN A 252 0.92 4.84 4.42
CA ASN A 252 1.10 5.25 3.03
C ASN A 252 0.12 4.54 2.08
N ARG A 253 -0.29 5.25 1.03
CA ARG A 253 -0.77 4.65 -0.22
C ARG A 253 0.44 4.37 -1.11
N VAL A 254 0.51 3.16 -1.66
CA VAL A 254 1.62 2.71 -2.50
C VAL A 254 1.10 2.42 -3.90
N VAL A 255 1.73 3.01 -4.91
CA VAL A 255 1.60 2.62 -6.31
C VAL A 255 2.86 1.86 -6.71
N GLU A 256 2.69 0.59 -7.03
CA GLU A 256 3.75 -0.30 -7.47
C GLU A 256 3.54 -0.65 -8.95
N ILE A 257 4.59 -0.51 -9.74
CA ILE A 257 4.63 -0.94 -11.15
C ILE A 257 5.68 -2.05 -11.25
N PRO A 258 5.28 -3.33 -11.11
CA PRO A 258 6.21 -4.43 -10.93
C PRO A 258 7.20 -4.61 -12.09
N GLU A 259 6.79 -4.36 -13.32
CA GLU A 259 7.65 -4.50 -14.50
C GLU A 259 8.76 -3.44 -14.55
N LEU A 260 8.48 -2.24 -14.02
CA LEU A 260 9.46 -1.17 -13.87
C LEU A 260 10.21 -1.26 -12.53
N LYS A 261 9.84 -2.21 -11.66
CA LYS A 261 10.29 -2.32 -10.26
C LYS A 261 10.22 -0.98 -9.52
N MET A 262 9.26 -0.14 -9.87
CA MET A 262 9.07 1.19 -9.31
C MET A 262 8.08 1.14 -8.16
N ASN A 263 8.38 1.87 -7.09
CA ASN A 263 7.41 2.17 -6.05
C ASN A 263 7.25 3.69 -5.90
N VAL A 264 6.01 4.10 -5.63
CA VAL A 264 5.67 5.48 -5.29
C VAL A 264 4.82 5.43 -4.05
N THR A 265 5.22 6.15 -3.01
CA THR A 265 4.43 6.26 -1.77
C THR A 265 3.90 7.67 -1.62
N TYR A 266 2.70 7.79 -1.07
CA TYR A 266 2.11 9.07 -0.68
C TYR A 266 1.23 8.88 0.56
N ASN A 267 1.34 9.79 1.51
CA ASN A 267 0.50 9.79 2.71
C ASN A 267 -0.29 11.10 2.88
N GLY A 268 -0.29 11.98 1.87
CA GLY A 268 -0.99 13.28 1.96
C GLY A 268 -0.11 14.45 2.36
N LEU A 269 1.04 14.19 3.01
CA LEU A 269 2.01 15.20 3.46
C LEU A 269 3.41 14.99 2.88
N SER A 270 3.77 13.73 2.59
CA SER A 270 5.03 13.37 1.98
C SER A 270 4.87 12.28 0.93
N PHE A 271 5.81 12.28 -0.02
CA PHE A 271 5.94 11.26 -1.04
C PHE A 271 7.35 10.70 -1.10
N SER A 272 7.48 9.48 -1.62
CA SER A 272 8.75 8.95 -2.10
C SER A 272 8.57 8.27 -3.46
N ILE A 273 9.60 8.33 -4.30
CA ILE A 273 9.67 7.68 -5.60
C ILE A 273 10.97 6.88 -5.62
N ARG A 274 10.87 5.56 -5.70
CA ARG A 274 12.04 4.69 -5.86
C ARG A 274 12.02 3.98 -7.20
N MET A 275 13.13 4.07 -7.91
CA MET A 275 13.33 3.43 -9.21
C MET A 275 14.72 2.77 -9.27
N PRO A 276 14.87 1.62 -9.93
CA PRO A 276 16.17 0.98 -10.08
C PRO A 276 17.04 1.72 -11.09
N TYR A 277 18.33 1.88 -10.77
CA TYR A 277 19.31 2.49 -11.67
C TYR A 277 19.43 1.72 -12.99
N SER A 278 19.43 0.39 -12.94
CA SER A 278 19.43 -0.49 -14.13
C SER A 278 18.35 -0.19 -15.19
N LEU A 279 17.21 0.42 -14.83
CA LEU A 279 16.15 0.75 -15.80
C LEU A 279 16.10 2.25 -16.15
N PHE A 280 16.34 3.11 -15.15
CA PHE A 280 16.11 4.56 -15.26
C PHE A 280 17.38 5.42 -15.18
N GLY A 281 18.53 4.80 -14.91
CA GLY A 281 19.81 5.49 -14.80
C GLY A 281 20.13 6.32 -16.04
N ASN A 282 20.53 7.58 -15.82
CA ASN A 282 20.80 8.58 -16.85
C ASN A 282 19.60 8.88 -17.78
N ASN A 283 18.37 8.50 -17.41
CA ASN A 283 17.18 8.65 -18.26
C ASN A 283 16.03 9.38 -17.56
N THR A 284 16.24 10.04 -16.42
CA THR A 284 15.19 10.80 -15.72
C THR A 284 15.38 12.29 -15.89
N GLN A 285 14.28 13.03 -15.93
CA GLN A 285 14.24 14.50 -15.91
C GLN A 285 13.02 14.98 -15.11
N GLY A 286 13.07 16.22 -14.60
CA GLY A 286 12.01 16.78 -13.75
C GLY A 286 12.58 17.31 -12.45
N GLN A 287 11.70 17.60 -11.49
CA GLN A 287 12.09 18.09 -10.18
C GLN A 287 12.90 17.10 -9.33
N CYS A 288 12.82 15.80 -9.60
CA CYS A 288 13.66 14.78 -8.94
C CYS A 288 15.07 14.64 -9.54
N GLY A 289 15.41 15.41 -10.59
CA GLY A 289 16.73 15.40 -11.19
C GLY A 289 17.04 14.19 -12.08
N THR A 290 18.30 14.09 -12.51
CA THR A 290 18.80 12.99 -13.34
C THR A 290 19.37 11.92 -12.42
N CYS A 291 18.88 10.68 -12.45
CA CYS A 291 19.43 9.61 -11.63
C CYS A 291 20.76 9.12 -12.22
N ASN A 292 21.87 9.76 -11.85
CA ASN A 292 23.20 9.42 -12.35
C ASN A 292 24.29 9.49 -11.28
N ASN A 293 23.90 9.58 -10.00
CA ASN A 293 24.79 9.69 -8.85
C ASN A 293 25.65 10.98 -8.88
N ASN A 294 25.11 12.08 -9.42
CA ASN A 294 25.75 13.38 -9.52
C ASN A 294 24.76 14.54 -9.26
N THR A 295 24.90 15.21 -8.13
CA THR A 295 24.01 16.35 -7.79
C THR A 295 24.25 17.61 -8.63
N ALA A 296 25.32 17.67 -9.44
CA ALA A 296 25.68 18.89 -10.16
C ALA A 296 24.79 19.17 -11.38
N ASP A 297 24.08 18.18 -11.90
CA ASP A 297 23.14 18.29 -13.02
C ASP A 297 21.68 18.05 -12.65
N ASP A 298 21.38 17.97 -11.35
CA ASP A 298 20.02 17.76 -10.85
C ASP A 298 19.06 18.91 -11.20
N CYS A 299 19.57 20.15 -11.28
CA CYS A 299 18.76 21.32 -11.62
C CYS A 299 18.63 21.53 -13.14
N MET A 300 18.40 20.44 -13.90
CA MET A 300 18.29 20.46 -15.36
C MET A 300 16.94 20.99 -15.83
N LEU A 301 16.96 21.98 -16.72
CA LEU A 301 15.79 22.55 -17.39
C LEU A 301 15.26 21.61 -18.49
N PRO A 302 14.00 21.77 -18.94
CA PRO A 302 13.44 20.97 -20.04
C PRO A 302 14.19 21.05 -21.37
N ASN A 303 15.03 22.09 -21.56
CA ASN A 303 15.88 22.25 -22.74
C ASN A 303 17.28 21.59 -22.60
N GLY A 304 17.55 20.93 -21.47
CA GLY A 304 18.82 20.25 -21.17
C GLY A 304 19.89 21.15 -20.54
N ASN A 305 19.66 22.46 -20.40
CA ASN A 305 20.60 23.35 -19.72
C ASN A 305 20.47 23.23 -18.19
N ILE A 306 21.58 23.36 -17.47
CA ILE A 306 21.57 23.37 -16.00
C ILE A 306 21.28 24.78 -15.49
N ALA A 307 20.27 24.94 -14.65
CA ALA A 307 19.94 26.21 -14.00
C ALA A 307 20.94 26.55 -12.88
N GLU A 308 20.93 27.81 -12.44
CA GLU A 308 21.75 28.25 -11.30
C GLU A 308 21.37 27.54 -9.99
N ASN A 309 20.09 27.26 -9.81
CA ASN A 309 19.52 26.57 -8.67
C ASN A 309 18.21 25.86 -9.04
N CYS A 310 17.78 24.93 -8.19
CA CYS A 310 16.64 24.06 -8.47
C CYS A 310 15.30 24.78 -8.30
N GLU A 311 15.25 25.85 -7.52
CA GLU A 311 14.07 26.71 -7.38
C GLU A 311 13.72 27.39 -8.70
N THR A 312 14.73 27.94 -9.38
CA THR A 312 14.56 28.50 -10.73
C THR A 312 14.18 27.42 -11.73
N MET A 313 14.79 26.23 -11.63
CA MET A 313 14.46 25.10 -12.50
C MET A 313 13.00 24.64 -12.34
N ALA A 314 12.49 24.57 -11.12
CA ALA A 314 11.17 24.03 -10.82
C ALA A 314 10.03 24.81 -11.52
N ASP A 315 10.16 26.13 -11.70
CA ASP A 315 9.22 26.96 -12.47
C ASP A 315 9.09 26.53 -13.95
N HIS A 316 10.12 25.90 -14.51
CA HIS A 316 10.09 25.40 -15.88
C HIS A 316 9.45 24.02 -16.04
N TRP A 317 9.23 23.30 -14.94
CA TRP A 317 8.62 21.96 -14.92
C TRP A 317 7.10 21.99 -14.67
N GLN A 318 6.44 23.12 -14.91
CA GLN A 318 4.98 23.25 -14.82
C GLN A 318 4.28 22.42 -15.90
N VAL A 319 3.20 21.74 -15.51
CA VAL A 319 2.29 21.07 -16.44
C VAL A 319 1.16 22.04 -16.80
N VAL A 320 0.82 22.09 -18.09
CA VAL A 320 -0.34 22.87 -18.55
C VAL A 320 -1.62 22.20 -18.05
N ASP A 321 -2.28 22.84 -17.10
CA ASP A 321 -3.56 22.40 -16.55
C ASP A 321 -4.65 23.44 -16.88
N PRO A 322 -5.67 23.09 -17.69
CA PRO A 322 -6.80 23.98 -17.98
C PRO A 322 -7.56 24.46 -16.73
N SER A 323 -7.50 23.71 -15.62
CA SER A 323 -8.12 24.09 -14.35
C SER A 323 -7.32 25.18 -13.60
N LYS A 324 -6.06 25.38 -13.97
CA LYS A 324 -5.12 26.37 -13.41
C LYS A 324 -4.52 27.23 -14.53
N PRO A 325 -5.30 28.09 -15.22
CA PRO A 325 -4.84 28.85 -16.37
C PRO A 325 -3.72 29.85 -16.06
N GLN A 326 -3.49 30.20 -14.79
CA GLN A 326 -2.35 30.99 -14.33
C GLN A 326 -1.02 30.23 -14.39
N CYS A 327 -1.07 28.89 -14.44
CA CYS A 327 0.09 28.03 -14.52
C CYS A 327 0.46 27.85 -16.00
N SER A 328 1.65 28.29 -16.38
CA SER A 328 2.16 28.16 -17.74
C SER A 328 3.68 28.12 -17.72
N PRO A 329 4.31 27.13 -18.38
CA PRO A 329 5.76 27.02 -18.42
C PRO A 329 6.43 28.31 -18.92
N GLY A 330 7.41 28.81 -18.17
CA GLY A 330 8.21 29.97 -18.59
C GLY A 330 7.60 31.35 -18.32
N LEU A 331 6.53 31.45 -17.53
CA LEU A 331 6.21 32.71 -16.86
C LEU A 331 7.35 33.04 -15.87
N VAL A 332 7.72 34.32 -15.80
CA VAL A 332 8.90 34.87 -15.09
C VAL A 332 9.24 34.05 -13.85
N PRO A 333 10.47 33.50 -13.74
CA PRO A 333 10.88 32.73 -12.57
C PRO A 333 10.55 33.51 -11.31
N THR A 334 9.84 32.87 -10.39
CA THR A 334 9.72 33.39 -9.03
C THR A 334 11.14 33.52 -8.50
N GLY A 335 11.54 34.73 -8.09
CA GLY A 335 12.85 34.95 -7.50
C GLY A 335 13.05 33.98 -6.33
N SER A 336 14.28 33.50 -6.10
CA SER A 336 14.57 32.48 -5.10
C SER A 336 13.80 32.73 -3.80
N PRO A 337 12.86 31.84 -3.41
CA PRO A 337 12.17 32.00 -2.14
C PRO A 337 13.22 32.03 -1.03
N SER A 338 13.02 32.90 -0.03
CA SER A 338 13.93 32.94 1.11
C SER A 338 13.83 31.61 1.86
N THR A 339 14.84 30.75 1.70
CA THR A 339 15.02 29.53 2.50
C THR A 339 15.30 29.86 3.97
N THR A 340 15.57 31.14 4.27
CA THR A 340 15.82 31.63 5.62
C THR A 340 14.56 32.32 6.16
N PRO A 341 14.05 31.90 7.34
CA PRO A 341 12.99 32.62 8.04
C PRO A 341 13.38 34.08 8.27
N VAL A 342 12.49 35.01 7.94
CA VAL A 342 12.72 36.47 8.02
C VAL A 342 12.76 37.00 9.48
N GLN A 343 12.45 36.16 10.45
CA GLN A 343 12.36 36.48 11.89
C GLN A 343 13.35 35.62 12.68
N PRO A 344 13.81 36.02 13.88
CA PRO A 344 14.58 35.13 14.75
C PRO A 344 13.69 33.94 15.11
N CYS A 345 13.85 32.85 14.36
CA CYS A 345 13.11 31.64 14.61
C CYS A 345 13.66 30.98 15.87
N LYS A 346 12.76 30.62 16.78
CA LYS A 346 13.12 29.87 17.97
C LYS A 346 13.36 28.42 17.55
N GLU A 347 14.45 27.83 18.02
CA GLU A 347 14.70 26.40 17.84
C GLU A 347 13.51 25.57 18.40
N SER A 348 13.05 24.62 17.60
CA SER A 348 12.00 23.68 17.99
C SER A 348 12.60 22.46 18.67
N ALA A 349 12.13 22.17 19.88
CA ALA A 349 12.51 20.96 20.62
C ALA A 349 12.12 19.66 19.89
N ILE A 350 11.12 19.72 18.99
CA ILE A 350 10.75 18.58 18.14
C ILE A 350 11.83 18.35 17.07
N CYS A 351 12.30 19.42 16.42
CA CYS A 351 13.35 19.32 15.41
C CYS A 351 14.68 18.84 15.98
N GLU A 352 15.03 19.22 17.22
CA GLU A 352 16.23 18.75 17.90
C GLU A 352 16.30 17.21 18.02
N LEU A 353 15.17 16.51 17.99
CA LEU A 353 15.14 15.05 18.00
C LEU A 353 15.94 14.44 16.84
N LEU A 354 15.91 15.07 15.65
CA LEU A 354 16.62 14.61 14.45
C LEU A 354 18.14 14.52 14.66
N LEU A 355 18.72 15.49 15.40
CA LEU A 355 20.14 15.51 15.76
C LEU A 355 20.43 14.76 17.06
N GLY A 356 19.39 14.46 17.83
CA GLY A 356 19.46 13.90 19.16
C GLY A 356 19.68 12.38 19.23
N SER A 357 19.63 11.87 20.46
CA SER A 357 19.88 10.46 20.77
C SER A 357 18.82 9.50 20.20
N VAL A 358 17.59 9.98 19.96
CA VAL A 358 16.48 9.17 19.41
C VAL A 358 16.84 8.63 18.01
N PHE A 359 17.40 9.49 17.15
CA PHE A 359 17.77 9.14 15.79
C PHE A 359 19.22 8.70 15.60
N LYS A 360 20.03 8.71 16.67
CA LYS A 360 21.44 8.29 16.63
C LYS A 360 21.70 6.94 15.93
N PRO A 361 20.87 5.90 16.07
CA PRO A 361 21.07 4.64 15.35
C PRO A 361 21.02 4.78 13.82
N CYS A 362 20.35 5.81 13.30
CA CYS A 362 20.20 6.07 11.87
C CYS A 362 21.28 6.99 11.28
N HIS A 363 21.94 7.83 12.08
CA HIS A 363 22.91 8.83 11.60
C HIS A 363 24.07 8.26 10.78
N ALA A 364 24.40 6.98 10.97
CA ALA A 364 25.43 6.27 10.20
C ALA A 364 24.99 5.94 8.75
N PHE A 365 23.69 5.97 8.47
CA PHE A 365 23.08 5.59 7.20
C PHE A 365 22.38 6.75 6.50
N VAL A 366 21.82 7.70 7.27
CA VAL A 366 21.10 8.86 6.73
C VAL A 366 21.52 10.10 7.52
N GLN A 367 22.08 11.08 6.83
CA GLN A 367 22.52 12.35 7.40
C GLN A 367 21.32 13.26 7.77
N PRO A 368 21.18 13.71 9.03
CA PRO A 368 19.99 14.42 9.51
C PRO A 368 19.93 15.91 9.14
N GLU A 369 21.01 16.52 8.67
CA GLU A 369 21.17 17.99 8.61
C GLU A 369 20.14 18.67 7.70
N LYS A 370 19.86 18.07 6.53
CA LYS A 370 18.87 18.58 5.57
C LYS A 370 17.45 18.49 6.11
N TYR A 371 17.13 17.39 6.78
CA TYR A 371 15.83 17.18 7.44
C TYR A 371 15.65 18.12 8.64
N TYR A 372 16.72 18.39 9.39
CA TYR A 372 16.71 19.34 10.49
C TYR A 372 16.46 20.77 10.00
N ALA A 373 17.15 21.19 8.93
CA ALA A 373 16.94 22.50 8.34
C ALA A 373 15.50 22.69 7.83
N ALA A 374 14.94 21.67 7.18
CA ALA A 374 13.54 21.64 6.76
C ALA A 374 12.57 21.73 7.96
N CYS A 375 12.81 20.91 8.99
CA CYS A 375 12.00 20.90 10.21
C CYS A 375 11.96 22.28 10.88
N VAL A 376 13.12 22.91 11.03
CA VAL A 376 13.20 24.26 11.61
C VAL A 376 12.40 25.22 10.73
N PHE A 377 12.58 25.21 9.41
CA PHE A 377 11.81 26.06 8.49
C PHE A 377 10.30 25.91 8.69
N ASP A 378 9.77 24.67 8.69
CA ASP A 378 8.35 24.38 8.90
C ASP A 378 7.85 24.89 10.25
N SER A 379 8.64 24.70 11.32
CA SER A 379 8.30 25.19 12.66
C SER A 379 8.21 26.72 12.73
N CYS A 380 8.96 27.44 11.88
CA CYS A 380 8.99 28.90 11.85
C CYS A 380 7.82 29.51 11.07
N VAL A 381 7.52 28.94 9.90
CA VAL A 381 6.59 29.56 8.94
C VAL A 381 5.14 29.27 9.31
N LEU A 382 4.86 28.07 9.83
CA LEU A 382 3.51 27.62 10.20
C LEU A 382 3.50 26.94 11.59
N PRO A 383 3.76 27.68 12.68
CA PRO A 383 3.94 27.12 14.02
C PRO A 383 2.69 26.44 14.63
N ASN A 384 1.51 26.58 13.99
CA ASN A 384 0.24 26.06 14.52
C ASN A 384 -0.28 24.83 13.76
N LEU A 385 0.45 24.31 12.77
CA LEU A 385 0.02 23.18 11.93
C LEU A 385 0.83 21.90 12.15
N ASP A 386 1.74 21.88 13.14
CA ASP A 386 2.62 20.76 13.46
C ASP A 386 3.37 20.17 12.22
N LEU A 387 3.62 21.01 11.21
CA LEU A 387 4.24 20.59 9.94
C LEU A 387 5.68 20.12 10.12
N GLU A 388 6.35 20.55 11.20
CA GLU A 388 7.66 20.04 11.61
C GLU A 388 7.68 18.50 11.78
N CYS A 389 6.53 17.89 12.12
CA CYS A 389 6.39 16.44 12.21
C CYS A 389 6.59 15.74 10.86
N SER A 390 6.34 16.41 9.74
CA SER A 390 6.53 15.83 8.40
C SER A 390 8.01 15.53 8.11
N SER A 391 8.90 16.42 8.55
CA SER A 391 10.36 16.25 8.46
C SER A 391 10.84 15.06 9.30
N LEU A 392 10.32 14.88 10.52
CA LEU A 392 10.62 13.70 11.35
C LEU A 392 10.07 12.42 10.73
N GLN A 393 8.85 12.47 10.18
CA GLN A 393 8.17 11.32 9.58
C GLN A 393 8.92 10.79 8.36
N ILE A 394 9.31 11.66 7.41
CA ILE A 394 10.05 11.22 6.22
C ILE A 394 11.47 10.75 6.57
N TYR A 395 12.11 11.36 7.58
CA TYR A 395 13.41 10.93 8.06
C TYR A 395 13.32 9.55 8.70
N ALA A 396 12.34 9.31 9.57
CA ALA A 396 12.08 8.01 10.17
C ALA A 396 11.75 6.93 9.12
N ALA A 397 10.96 7.27 8.09
CA ALA A 397 10.67 6.35 6.99
C ALA A 397 11.94 5.99 6.20
N THR A 398 12.81 6.98 5.93
CA THR A 398 14.09 6.76 5.25
C THR A 398 15.03 5.91 6.11
N CYS A 399 15.09 6.15 7.42
CA CYS A 399 15.82 5.32 8.38
C CYS A 399 15.32 3.86 8.39
N ALA A 400 14.00 3.66 8.43
CA ALA A 400 13.40 2.33 8.40
C ALA A 400 13.71 1.58 7.10
N ASP A 401 13.75 2.28 5.95
CA ASP A 401 14.17 1.69 4.67
C ASP A 401 15.65 1.24 4.69
N GLN A 402 16.51 1.97 5.41
CA GLN A 402 17.91 1.60 5.65
C GLN A 402 18.10 0.57 6.78
N GLY A 403 17.01 0.04 7.34
CA GLY A 403 17.04 -1.00 8.39
C GLY A 403 17.12 -0.49 9.82
N ALA A 404 17.01 0.83 10.04
CA ALA A 404 16.98 1.47 11.35
C ALA A 404 15.58 2.04 11.65
N CYS A 405 14.61 1.18 11.99
CA CYS A 405 13.27 1.63 12.36
C CYS A 405 13.23 2.16 13.81
N ILE A 406 12.65 3.36 14.00
CA ILE A 406 12.72 4.12 15.26
C ILE A 406 11.30 4.55 15.67
N ASP A 407 10.93 4.28 16.93
CA ASP A 407 9.66 4.69 17.55
C ASP A 407 9.67 6.17 17.96
N TRP A 408 9.72 7.06 16.97
CA TRP A 408 10.00 8.47 17.15
C TRP A 408 8.83 9.28 17.74
N ARG A 409 7.56 8.98 17.37
CA ARG A 409 6.38 9.74 17.83
C ARG A 409 6.22 9.72 19.35
N LYS A 410 6.65 8.64 20.01
CA LYS A 410 6.63 8.54 21.47
C LYS A 410 7.50 9.61 22.16
N HIS A 411 8.48 10.16 21.46
CA HIS A 411 9.41 11.16 21.98
C HIS A 411 8.96 12.61 21.74
N THR A 412 7.80 12.83 21.11
CA THR A 412 7.30 14.17 20.77
C THR A 412 6.29 14.73 21.78
N ASN A 413 6.11 14.10 22.95
CA ASN A 413 5.13 14.49 23.97
C ASN A 413 3.70 14.71 23.43
N GLY A 414 3.30 13.93 22.42
CA GLY A 414 1.97 13.99 21.81
C GLY A 414 1.80 15.02 20.68
N VAL A 415 2.78 15.91 20.45
CA VAL A 415 2.72 16.91 19.35
C VAL A 415 2.51 16.23 18.00
N CYS A 416 3.37 15.28 17.67
CA CYS A 416 3.26 14.49 16.45
C CYS A 416 2.47 13.19 16.65
N SER A 417 1.41 13.17 17.46
CA SER A 417 0.63 11.93 17.67
C SER A 417 -0.12 11.49 16.40
N HIS A 418 -0.38 10.18 16.29
CA HIS A 418 -1.19 9.62 15.20
C HIS A 418 -2.26 8.69 15.78
N GLU A 419 -3.51 9.01 15.49
CA GLU A 419 -4.66 8.22 15.94
C GLU A 419 -5.03 7.17 14.90
N CYS A 420 -5.12 5.91 15.35
CA CYS A 420 -5.53 4.81 14.50
C CYS A 420 -7.05 4.60 14.50
N PRO A 421 -7.60 4.04 13.40
CA PRO A 421 -8.98 3.59 13.38
C PRO A 421 -9.31 2.65 14.54
N SER A 422 -10.59 2.61 14.92
CA SER A 422 -11.06 1.77 16.03
C SER A 422 -10.69 0.30 15.80
N GLY A 423 -10.12 -0.34 16.83
CA GLY A 423 -9.67 -1.72 16.77
C GLY A 423 -8.23 -1.93 16.29
N LYS A 424 -7.51 -0.86 15.89
CA LYS A 424 -6.09 -0.91 15.53
C LYS A 424 -5.19 -0.18 16.53
N GLU A 425 -3.92 -0.57 16.56
CA GLU A 425 -2.87 0.07 17.34
C GLU A 425 -1.81 0.71 16.43
N TYR A 426 -1.32 1.89 16.85
CA TYR A 426 -0.20 2.54 16.19
C TYR A 426 1.08 1.76 16.48
N ARG A 427 1.89 1.55 15.43
CA ARG A 427 3.27 1.09 15.56
C ARG A 427 4.16 1.86 14.59
N ALA A 428 5.24 2.42 15.10
CA ALA A 428 6.28 3.02 14.26
C ALA A 428 6.98 1.98 13.37
N CYS A 429 7.02 0.73 13.82
CA CYS A 429 7.73 -0.37 13.16
C CYS A 429 6.81 -1.58 13.00
N GLY A 430 5.99 -1.58 11.96
CA GLY A 430 5.18 -2.73 11.56
C GLY A 430 5.62 -3.33 10.22
N PRO A 431 5.02 -4.45 9.79
CA PRO A 431 5.34 -5.07 8.51
C PRO A 431 4.82 -4.23 7.33
N ILE A 432 5.55 -4.18 6.21
CA ILE A 432 5.10 -3.51 4.98
C ILE A 432 3.82 -4.15 4.43
N LYS A 433 3.70 -5.47 4.52
CA LYS A 433 2.50 -6.23 4.14
C LYS A 433 2.03 -7.04 5.33
N GLU A 434 0.81 -6.79 5.79
CA GLU A 434 0.21 -7.55 6.88
C GLU A 434 -0.19 -8.94 6.39
N MET A 435 0.08 -9.96 7.22
CA MET A 435 -0.52 -11.27 7.02
C MET A 435 -2.01 -11.20 7.33
N THR A 436 -2.81 -11.83 6.48
CA THR A 436 -4.27 -11.87 6.62
C THR A 436 -4.76 -13.30 6.74
N CYS A 437 -6.03 -13.49 7.10
CA CYS A 437 -6.65 -14.82 7.08
C CYS A 437 -6.61 -15.48 5.69
N LYS A 438 -6.69 -14.69 4.62
CA LYS A 438 -6.64 -15.19 3.24
C LYS A 438 -5.23 -15.36 2.66
N SER A 439 -4.23 -14.65 3.19
CA SER A 439 -2.83 -14.81 2.78
C SER A 439 -2.03 -15.78 3.65
N ARG A 440 -2.70 -16.44 4.61
CA ARG A 440 -2.10 -17.43 5.53
C ARG A 440 -1.47 -18.59 4.75
N GLY A 441 -0.14 -18.59 4.67
CA GLY A 441 0.66 -19.58 3.92
C GLY A 441 1.61 -18.98 2.88
N GLN A 442 1.45 -17.71 2.53
CA GLN A 442 2.45 -16.97 1.76
C GLN A 442 3.52 -16.43 2.72
N ASN A 443 4.68 -17.10 2.78
CA ASN A 443 5.84 -16.61 3.52
C ASN A 443 6.48 -15.44 2.77
N THR A 444 6.00 -14.23 3.01
CA THR A 444 6.68 -13.00 2.60
C THR A 444 7.42 -12.42 3.79
N THR A 445 8.60 -12.94 4.08
CA THR A 445 9.50 -12.36 5.09
C THR A 445 10.20 -11.13 4.52
N SER A 446 9.52 -9.98 4.55
CA SER A 446 10.20 -8.69 4.40
C SER A 446 10.80 -8.30 5.74
N THR A 447 12.10 -8.02 5.77
CA THR A 447 12.76 -7.44 6.95
C THR A 447 12.53 -5.94 7.08
N LYS A 448 12.09 -5.28 6.00
CA LYS A 448 11.76 -3.86 6.01
C LYS A 448 10.46 -3.60 6.79
N GLN A 449 10.45 -2.49 7.50
CA GLN A 449 9.36 -2.07 8.38
C GLN A 449 8.78 -0.73 7.92
N VAL A 450 7.52 -0.48 8.25
CA VAL A 450 6.81 0.77 7.95
C VAL A 450 6.00 1.22 9.17
N GLU A 451 5.89 2.52 9.32
CA GLU A 451 5.02 3.16 10.30
C GLU A 451 3.55 3.04 9.87
N GLY A 452 2.66 2.71 10.81
CA GLY A 452 1.25 2.47 10.48
C GLY A 452 0.34 2.12 11.64
N CYS A 453 -0.92 1.84 11.28
CA CYS A 453 -1.93 1.27 12.14
C CYS A 453 -2.12 -0.21 11.82
N PHE A 454 -1.99 -1.05 12.84
CA PHE A 454 -1.97 -2.49 12.67
C PHE A 454 -2.92 -3.17 13.64
N CYS A 455 -3.23 -4.43 13.38
CA CYS A 455 -3.99 -5.23 14.33
C CYS A 455 -3.20 -5.47 15.63
N PRO A 456 -3.84 -5.37 16.81
CA PRO A 456 -3.20 -5.59 18.10
C PRO A 456 -2.59 -6.99 18.23
N ASN A 457 -1.59 -7.11 19.09
CA ASN A 457 -0.95 -8.40 19.40
C ASN A 457 -1.99 -9.49 19.75
N GLY A 458 -1.88 -10.64 19.07
CA GLY A 458 -2.81 -11.76 19.22
C GLY A 458 -4.01 -11.71 18.27
N THR A 459 -4.09 -10.70 17.40
CA THR A 459 -5.07 -10.60 16.31
C THR A 459 -4.35 -10.41 14.97
N MET A 460 -5.07 -10.57 13.86
CA MET A 460 -4.57 -10.34 12.51
C MET A 460 -5.64 -9.70 11.63
N LEU A 461 -5.24 -9.10 10.52
CA LEU A 461 -6.18 -8.54 9.57
C LEU A 461 -6.98 -9.67 8.89
N TYR A 462 -8.29 -9.49 8.72
CA TYR A 462 -9.11 -10.50 8.04
C TYR A 462 -8.74 -10.62 6.56
N ASP A 463 -8.76 -9.50 5.84
CA ASP A 463 -8.42 -9.43 4.42
C ASP A 463 -7.87 -8.03 4.08
N SER A 464 -7.08 -7.90 3.02
CA SER A 464 -6.50 -6.61 2.63
C SER A 464 -7.54 -5.59 2.15
N GLY A 465 -8.72 -6.04 1.72
CA GLY A 465 -9.85 -5.18 1.34
C GLY A 465 -10.94 -5.06 2.41
N VAL A 466 -10.78 -5.69 3.57
CA VAL A 466 -11.75 -5.66 4.67
C VAL A 466 -11.00 -5.37 5.95
N ASP A 467 -11.04 -4.11 6.37
CA ASP A 467 -10.19 -3.58 7.44
C ASP A 467 -10.68 -3.94 8.85
N VAL A 468 -10.66 -5.24 9.18
CA VAL A 468 -11.16 -5.78 10.46
C VAL A 468 -10.14 -6.72 11.07
N CYS A 469 -9.81 -6.50 12.34
CA CYS A 469 -8.91 -7.34 13.11
C CYS A 469 -9.66 -8.53 13.73
N VAL A 470 -9.13 -9.74 13.53
CA VAL A 470 -9.74 -10.99 13.97
C VAL A 470 -8.72 -11.82 14.77
N LYS A 471 -9.20 -12.51 15.81
CA LYS A 471 -8.36 -13.43 16.61
C LYS A 471 -8.20 -14.79 15.94
N THR A 472 -9.28 -15.25 15.34
CA THR A 472 -9.44 -16.53 14.67
C THR A 472 -10.08 -16.28 13.32
N CYS A 473 -9.62 -16.99 12.29
CA CYS A 473 -10.18 -16.83 10.96
C CYS A 473 -11.57 -17.48 10.92
N GLY A 474 -12.54 -16.70 10.45
CA GLY A 474 -13.93 -17.09 10.29
C GLY A 474 -14.52 -16.32 9.12
N CYS A 475 -15.67 -15.67 9.33
CA CYS A 475 -16.26 -14.76 8.36
C CYS A 475 -16.35 -13.33 8.92
N VAL A 476 -16.50 -12.35 8.05
CA VAL A 476 -16.85 -10.97 8.44
C VAL A 476 -18.15 -10.61 7.74
N GLY A 477 -19.16 -10.23 8.53
CA GLY A 477 -20.48 -9.84 8.02
C GLY A 477 -20.49 -8.48 7.33
N VAL A 478 -21.61 -8.17 6.68
CA VAL A 478 -21.86 -6.84 6.08
C VAL A 478 -21.90 -5.73 7.13
N ASP A 479 -22.14 -6.11 8.38
CA ASP A 479 -22.07 -5.29 9.60
C ASP A 479 -20.63 -5.05 10.08
N MET A 480 -19.62 -5.57 9.37
CA MET A 480 -18.19 -5.53 9.72
C MET A 480 -17.87 -6.26 11.05
N ILE A 481 -18.76 -7.14 11.51
CA ILE A 481 -18.55 -7.92 12.73
C ILE A 481 -17.93 -9.27 12.38
N PRO A 482 -16.79 -9.65 13.00
CA PRO A 482 -16.23 -10.99 12.89
C PRO A 482 -17.14 -12.06 13.46
N ARG A 483 -17.24 -13.19 12.76
CA ARG A 483 -18.07 -14.33 13.10
C ARG A 483 -17.24 -15.61 13.07
N GLU A 484 -17.42 -16.47 14.06
CA GLU A 484 -16.78 -17.79 14.08
C GLU A 484 -17.48 -18.76 13.12
N PHE A 485 -16.76 -19.79 12.66
CA PHE A 485 -17.38 -20.83 11.82
C PHE A 485 -18.51 -21.55 12.59
N GLY A 486 -19.65 -21.69 11.92
CA GLY A 486 -20.89 -22.23 12.47
C GLY A 486 -21.76 -21.22 13.22
N GLU A 487 -21.30 -19.98 13.45
CA GLU A 487 -22.08 -18.94 14.12
C GLU A 487 -23.33 -18.58 13.30
N LYS A 488 -24.49 -18.56 13.97
CA LYS A 488 -25.77 -18.13 13.42
C LYS A 488 -26.15 -16.78 13.99
N PHE A 489 -26.56 -15.87 13.13
CA PHE A 489 -26.90 -14.51 13.50
C PHE A 489 -27.97 -13.95 12.56
N THR A 490 -28.65 -12.89 13.00
CA THR A 490 -29.67 -12.21 12.19
C THR A 490 -29.21 -10.78 11.93
N VAL A 491 -29.16 -10.37 10.66
CA VAL A 491 -28.79 -9.01 10.24
C VAL A 491 -29.71 -8.59 9.09
N ASP A 492 -30.20 -7.36 9.10
CA ASP A 492 -31.12 -6.82 8.08
C ASP A 492 -32.31 -7.77 7.76
N CYS A 493 -32.84 -8.41 8.79
CA CYS A 493 -33.91 -9.42 8.69
C CYS A 493 -33.59 -10.58 7.76
N GLN A 494 -32.32 -10.99 7.77
CA GLN A 494 -31.82 -12.24 7.19
C GLN A 494 -31.22 -13.09 8.30
N ASP A 495 -31.57 -14.37 8.33
CA ASP A 495 -30.89 -15.38 9.14
C ASP A 495 -29.67 -15.90 8.39
N CYS A 496 -28.51 -15.63 8.97
CA CYS A 496 -27.22 -15.91 8.38
C CYS A 496 -26.46 -16.95 9.18
N VAL A 497 -25.58 -17.68 8.50
CA VAL A 497 -24.61 -18.59 9.11
C VAL A 497 -23.24 -18.37 8.48
N CYS A 498 -22.20 -18.26 9.31
CA CYS A 498 -20.82 -18.30 8.84
C CYS A 498 -20.42 -19.75 8.58
N LEU A 499 -20.22 -20.13 7.33
CA LEU A 499 -19.83 -21.49 6.97
C LEU A 499 -18.31 -21.63 6.93
N GLU A 500 -17.82 -22.82 7.30
CA GLU A 500 -16.40 -23.16 7.20
C GLU A 500 -15.96 -23.31 5.74
N GLY A 501 -14.69 -23.00 5.47
CA GLY A 501 -14.10 -23.01 4.13
C GLY A 501 -14.35 -21.71 3.34
N GLU A 502 -14.28 -21.78 2.01
CA GLU A 502 -14.44 -20.62 1.11
C GLU A 502 -15.92 -20.20 0.91
N HIS A 503 -16.85 -20.78 1.67
CA HIS A 503 -18.28 -20.55 1.50
C HIS A 503 -18.78 -19.24 2.15
N GLY A 504 -18.01 -18.67 3.08
CA GLY A 504 -18.32 -17.38 3.71
C GLY A 504 -19.66 -17.34 4.45
N ILE A 505 -20.36 -16.21 4.38
CA ILE A 505 -21.66 -16.01 5.02
C ILE A 505 -22.78 -16.36 4.05
N VAL A 506 -23.67 -17.24 4.50
CA VAL A 506 -24.89 -17.60 3.75
C VAL A 506 -26.10 -17.16 4.54
N CYS A 507 -26.95 -16.35 3.90
CA CYS A 507 -28.13 -15.75 4.50
C CYS A 507 -29.43 -16.24 3.83
N LYS A 508 -30.51 -16.28 4.60
CA LYS A 508 -31.88 -16.53 4.12
C LYS A 508 -32.84 -15.52 4.75
N PRO A 509 -33.95 -15.16 4.09
CA PRO A 509 -34.94 -14.27 4.67
C PRO A 509 -35.42 -14.79 6.03
N HIS A 510 -35.42 -13.91 7.03
CA HIS A 510 -35.89 -14.24 8.37
C HIS A 510 -37.37 -14.63 8.31
N VAL A 511 -37.70 -15.80 8.86
CA VAL A 511 -39.05 -16.37 8.74
C VAL A 511 -39.87 -16.00 9.97
N CYS A 512 -40.85 -15.11 9.77
CA CYS A 512 -41.80 -14.76 10.80
C CYS A 512 -42.93 -15.79 10.90
N GLU A 513 -43.16 -16.28 12.12
CA GLU A 513 -44.40 -16.98 12.44
C GLU A 513 -45.56 -15.98 12.40
N GLN A 514 -46.23 -15.87 11.25
CA GLN A 514 -47.42 -15.03 11.12
C GLN A 514 -48.58 -15.66 11.90
N LYS A 515 -48.78 -15.23 13.15
CA LYS A 515 -50.07 -15.40 13.80
C LYS A 515 -51.06 -14.46 13.12
N LYS A 516 -51.95 -15.03 12.31
CA LYS A 516 -53.04 -14.30 11.67
C LYS A 516 -53.97 -13.76 12.76
N VAL A 517 -53.88 -12.45 13.03
CA VAL A 517 -54.79 -11.74 13.94
C VAL A 517 -55.90 -11.15 13.07
N THR A 518 -57.14 -11.57 13.29
CA THR A 518 -58.30 -10.97 12.63
C THR A 518 -59.06 -10.10 13.63
N CYS A 519 -59.24 -8.82 13.29
CA CYS A 519 -60.00 -7.87 14.10
C CYS A 519 -61.47 -7.89 13.65
N ASP A 520 -62.18 -8.97 13.95
CA ASP A 520 -63.52 -9.24 13.39
C ASP A 520 -64.67 -8.43 14.04
N GLY A 521 -64.37 -7.55 15.00
CA GLY A 521 -65.39 -6.74 15.70
C GLY A 521 -65.53 -5.32 15.14
N GLU A 522 -66.76 -4.80 15.11
CA GLU A 522 -67.04 -3.43 14.69
C GLU A 522 -66.26 -2.42 15.56
N GLY A 523 -65.66 -1.42 14.92
CA GLY A 523 -64.83 -0.41 15.60
C GLY A 523 -63.41 -0.86 15.92
N PHE A 524 -63.08 -2.15 15.79
CA PHE A 524 -61.69 -2.62 15.89
C PHE A 524 -60.96 -2.46 14.57
N TYR A 525 -59.68 -2.09 14.65
CA TYR A 525 -58.78 -2.03 13.51
C TYR A 525 -57.41 -2.59 13.90
N GLU A 526 -56.70 -3.11 12.90
CA GLU A 526 -55.38 -3.69 13.06
C GLU A 526 -54.33 -2.59 13.20
N VAL A 527 -53.44 -2.75 14.17
CA VAL A 527 -52.28 -1.90 14.38
C VAL A 527 -51.03 -2.77 14.39
N THR A 528 -50.08 -2.39 13.54
CA THR A 528 -48.74 -2.96 13.50
C THR A 528 -47.88 -2.33 14.58
N GLU A 529 -47.40 -3.13 15.51
CA GLU A 529 -46.48 -2.73 16.57
C GLU A 529 -45.12 -3.41 16.36
N VAL A 530 -44.03 -2.72 16.73
CA VAL A 530 -42.69 -3.33 16.71
C VAL A 530 -42.64 -4.40 17.79
N ASN A 531 -42.23 -5.61 17.43
CA ASN A 531 -42.07 -6.68 18.37
C ASN A 531 -40.74 -6.51 19.14
N PRO A 532 -40.78 -6.31 20.47
CA PRO A 532 -39.56 -6.09 21.24
C PRO A 532 -38.68 -7.35 21.35
N LYS A 533 -39.22 -8.54 21.04
CA LYS A 533 -38.44 -9.79 21.03
C LYS A 533 -37.77 -10.09 19.69
N ASP A 534 -38.29 -9.50 18.61
CA ASP A 534 -37.84 -9.75 17.25
C ASP A 534 -38.27 -8.59 16.35
N SER A 535 -37.39 -7.62 16.17
CA SER A 535 -37.68 -6.41 15.39
C SER A 535 -38.02 -6.69 13.93
N CYS A 536 -37.68 -7.87 13.40
CA CYS A 536 -37.98 -8.26 12.03
C CYS A 536 -39.40 -8.80 11.85
N CYS A 537 -40.04 -9.23 12.93
CA CYS A 537 -41.37 -9.80 12.90
C CYS A 537 -42.37 -8.92 13.65
N PRO A 538 -43.06 -7.99 12.96
CA PRO A 538 -44.00 -7.10 13.60
C PRO A 538 -45.16 -7.85 14.25
N LEU A 539 -45.66 -7.31 15.35
CA LEU A 539 -46.86 -7.82 16.03
C LEU A 539 -48.08 -7.08 15.51
N PHE A 540 -49.16 -7.82 15.26
CA PHE A 540 -50.45 -7.26 14.90
C PHE A 540 -51.36 -7.30 16.12
N THR A 541 -51.89 -6.15 16.52
CA THR A 541 -52.84 -6.05 17.64
C THR A 541 -54.10 -5.32 17.20
N CYS A 542 -55.25 -5.71 17.75
CA CYS A 542 -56.50 -5.00 17.50
C CYS A 542 -56.67 -3.87 18.51
N LYS A 543 -56.80 -2.63 18.01
CA LYS A 543 -57.15 -1.47 18.84
C LYS A 543 -58.58 -1.04 18.54
N CYS A 544 -59.24 -0.51 19.57
CA CYS A 544 -60.60 0.01 19.45
C CYS A 544 -60.58 1.49 19.05
N ASN A 545 -61.32 1.85 18.00
CA ASN A 545 -61.63 3.22 17.64
C ASN A 545 -63.15 3.38 17.50
N THR A 546 -63.77 4.01 18.50
CA THR A 546 -65.22 4.22 18.57
C THR A 546 -65.75 5.15 17.47
N SER A 547 -64.88 5.91 16.79
CA SER A 547 -65.28 6.74 15.63
C SER A 547 -65.55 5.91 14.37
N LEU A 548 -65.11 4.65 14.34
CA LEU A 548 -65.41 3.70 13.26
C LEU A 548 -66.73 2.94 13.49
N CYS A 549 -67.41 3.18 14.61
CA CYS A 549 -68.69 2.56 14.93
C CYS A 549 -69.83 3.20 14.15
N THR A 550 -70.72 2.37 13.60
CA THR A 550 -71.89 2.80 12.84
C THR A 550 -73.10 3.08 13.72
N ALA A 551 -73.12 2.52 14.94
CA ALA A 551 -74.18 2.72 15.91
C ALA A 551 -74.30 4.19 16.33
N LYS A 552 -75.51 4.75 16.23
CA LYS A 552 -75.82 6.12 16.67
C LYS A 552 -76.81 6.08 17.83
N ALA A 553 -76.69 7.06 18.74
CA ALA A 553 -77.63 7.23 19.84
C ALA A 553 -79.07 7.41 19.31
N PRO A 554 -80.03 6.58 19.75
CA PRO A 554 -81.43 6.70 19.36
C PRO A 554 -82.06 7.93 20.01
N LYS A 555 -83.12 8.45 19.40
CA LYS A 555 -83.99 9.43 20.07
C LYS A 555 -84.99 8.68 20.94
N CYS A 556 -84.82 8.75 22.26
CA CYS A 556 -85.77 8.16 23.22
C CYS A 556 -87.05 8.99 23.34
N SER A 557 -88.18 8.32 23.57
CA SER A 557 -89.45 8.97 23.89
C SER A 557 -89.37 9.70 25.25
N PRO A 558 -90.21 10.74 25.48
CA PRO A 558 -90.27 11.42 26.78
C PRO A 558 -90.50 10.43 27.93
N GLY A 559 -89.81 10.64 29.05
CA GLY A 559 -89.76 9.74 30.20
C GLY A 559 -88.61 8.74 30.18
N PHE A 560 -87.89 8.63 29.06
CA PHE A 560 -86.73 7.76 28.90
C PHE A 560 -85.48 8.57 28.52
N GLU A 561 -84.32 8.14 28.98
CA GLU A 561 -83.01 8.67 28.60
C GLU A 561 -82.18 7.64 27.85
N VAL A 562 -81.27 8.12 27.01
CA VAL A 562 -80.31 7.25 26.33
C VAL A 562 -79.26 6.82 27.36
N HIS A 563 -79.21 5.53 27.63
CA HIS A 563 -78.14 4.90 28.36
C HIS A 563 -77.24 4.16 27.37
N SER A 564 -75.94 4.46 27.39
CA SER A 564 -74.94 3.77 26.59
C SER A 564 -73.99 2.95 27.46
N TYR A 565 -73.61 1.78 26.97
CA TYR A 565 -72.55 0.98 27.57
C TYR A 565 -71.82 0.18 26.49
N ILE A 566 -70.58 -0.22 26.77
CA ILE A 566 -69.78 -1.06 25.87
C ILE A 566 -69.78 -2.48 26.45
N PRO A 567 -70.34 -3.49 25.75
CA PRO A 567 -70.27 -4.88 26.19
C PRO A 567 -68.82 -5.36 26.31
N SER A 568 -68.57 -6.26 27.27
CA SER A 568 -67.23 -6.84 27.45
C SER A 568 -66.77 -7.55 26.17
N GLY A 569 -65.59 -7.19 25.67
CA GLY A 569 -65.03 -7.73 24.43
C GLY A 569 -65.47 -7.02 23.14
N GLN A 570 -66.29 -5.97 23.22
CA GLN A 570 -66.68 -5.14 22.07
C GLN A 570 -66.03 -3.76 22.13
N CYS A 571 -65.91 -3.10 20.98
CA CYS A 571 -65.42 -1.73 20.88
C CYS A 571 -66.57 -0.71 20.81
N CYS A 572 -67.63 -1.04 20.08
CA CYS A 572 -68.72 -0.11 19.84
C CYS A 572 -69.75 -0.05 20.99
N PRO A 573 -70.27 1.15 21.29
CA PRO A 573 -71.30 1.33 22.31
C PRO A 573 -72.65 0.79 21.83
N VAL A 574 -73.36 0.12 22.74
CA VAL A 574 -74.77 -0.23 22.58
C VAL A 574 -75.61 0.81 23.30
N TYR A 575 -76.67 1.27 22.64
CA TYR A 575 -77.58 2.27 23.18
C TYR A 575 -78.93 1.65 23.53
N GLN A 576 -79.49 2.01 24.68
CA GLN A 576 -80.82 1.62 25.11
C GLN A 576 -81.53 2.80 25.77
N CYS A 577 -82.86 2.87 25.63
CA CYS A 577 -83.67 3.87 26.31
C CYS A 577 -84.11 3.32 27.68
N VAL A 578 -83.65 3.95 28.76
CA VAL A 578 -84.00 3.54 30.15
C VAL A 578 -84.94 4.57 30.81
N PRO A 579 -85.86 4.15 31.69
CA PRO A 579 -86.77 5.08 32.36
C PRO A 579 -86.02 6.08 33.26
N LYS A 580 -86.33 7.38 33.13
CA LYS A 580 -85.76 8.47 33.96
C LYS A 580 -86.33 8.56 35.38
N GLY A 581 -87.34 7.74 35.71
CA GLY A 581 -88.08 7.85 36.97
C GLY A 581 -88.94 9.12 37.06
N VAL A 582 -89.44 9.62 35.92
CA VAL A 582 -90.29 10.83 35.82
C VAL A 582 -91.70 10.48 35.33
N CYS A 583 -92.69 11.31 35.67
CA CYS A 583 -94.03 11.19 35.12
C CYS A 583 -94.12 11.91 33.77
N VAL A 584 -94.76 11.29 32.78
CA VAL A 584 -94.94 11.89 31.45
C VAL A 584 -96.40 12.22 31.24
N HIS A 585 -96.70 13.49 30.99
CA HIS A 585 -98.05 13.95 30.68
C HIS A 585 -98.01 14.99 29.56
N GLN A 586 -98.85 14.82 28.53
CA GLN A 586 -98.89 15.70 27.34
C GLN A 586 -97.50 15.98 26.72
N ASN A 587 -96.65 14.94 26.65
CA ASN A 587 -95.30 15.03 26.08
C ASN A 587 -94.29 15.90 26.85
N ALA A 588 -94.61 16.26 28.11
CA ALA A 588 -93.73 16.95 29.04
C ALA A 588 -93.34 16.04 30.22
N GLU A 589 -92.10 16.18 30.70
CA GLU A 589 -91.54 15.40 31.81
C GLU A 589 -91.70 16.16 33.13
N PHE A 590 -92.20 15.47 34.16
CA PHE A 590 -92.42 16.00 35.51
C PHE A 590 -91.63 15.20 36.54
N LEU A 591 -90.82 15.88 37.34
CA LEU A 591 -90.09 15.26 38.45
C LEU A 591 -91.08 14.76 39.51
N VAL A 592 -90.90 13.53 39.95
CA VAL A 592 -91.66 12.97 41.08
C VAL A 592 -91.12 13.65 42.35
N SER A 593 -91.95 14.43 43.05
CA SER A 593 -91.53 15.00 44.34
C SER A 593 -91.34 13.89 45.35
N SER A 594 -90.16 13.86 45.99
CA SER A 594 -89.79 12.91 47.06
C SER A 594 -90.78 12.91 48.22
#